data_AF-A0A7G2LXQ8-F1
#
_entry.id   AF-A0A7G2LXQ8-F1
#
_cell.length_a   1.000
_cell.length_b   1.000
_cell.length_c   1.000
_cell.angle_alpha   90.00
_cell.angle_beta   90.00
_cell.angle_gamma   90.00
#
_symmetry.space_group_name_H-M   'P 1'
#
loop_
_entity.id
_entity.type
_entity.pdbx_description
1 polymer ?
#
loop_
_entity_poly.entity_id
_entity_poly.type
_entity_poly.pdbx_seq_one_letter_code
_entity_poly.pdbx_strand_id
1 'polypeptide(L)'
;IFAEMGFSVAEGPRIDTDWYNFDALNIPGHHPARAEMDTFYMARAEGDDRAPHVLRTHTSPVQIRTMEAEGAPLRIICPGGVYRADYDQTHTPM
;
A
#
# COMPACT_ATOMS: atom_id res chain seq x y z
N ILE A 1 17.74 -8.34 -14.61
CA ILE A 1 17.79 -6.86 -14.48
C ILE A 1 18.06 -6.41 -13.04
N PHE A 2 17.08 -6.10 -12.18
CA PHE A 2 17.35 -5.44 -10.86
C PHE A 2 18.24 -6.26 -9.91
N ALA A 3 18.14 -7.58 -9.93
CA ALA A 3 19.03 -8.45 -9.16
C ALA A 3 20.51 -8.25 -9.51
N GLU A 4 20.84 -8.04 -10.79
CA GLU A 4 22.22 -7.77 -11.25
C GLU A 4 22.75 -6.42 -10.77
N MET A 5 21.86 -5.50 -10.40
CA MET A 5 22.19 -4.19 -9.81
C MET A 5 22.29 -4.23 -8.27
N GLY A 6 22.12 -5.42 -7.67
CA GLY A 6 22.20 -5.62 -6.22
C GLY A 6 20.94 -5.21 -5.46
N PHE A 7 19.77 -5.23 -6.10
CA PHE A 7 18.48 -5.09 -5.40
C PHE A 7 17.97 -6.46 -4.94
N SER A 8 17.48 -6.53 -3.72
CA SER A 8 16.69 -7.66 -3.23
C SER A 8 15.20 -7.45 -3.50
N VAL A 9 14.41 -8.52 -3.38
CA VAL A 9 12.95 -8.47 -3.50
C VAL A 9 12.36 -8.40 -2.09
N ALA A 10 11.51 -7.40 -1.85
CA ALA A 10 10.70 -7.30 -0.66
C ALA A 10 9.22 -7.45 -1.03
N GLU A 11 8.48 -8.23 -0.26
CA GLU A 11 7.04 -8.43 -0.45
C GLU A 11 6.29 -8.00 0.80
N GLY A 12 5.01 -7.72 0.65
CA GLY A 12 4.16 -7.36 1.77
C GLY A 12 2.71 -7.74 1.54
N PRO A 13 1.86 -7.53 2.56
CA PRO A 13 0.48 -7.97 2.53
C PRO A 13 -0.33 -7.19 1.49
N ARG A 14 -1.42 -7.81 1.01
CA ARG A 14 -2.39 -7.17 0.10
C ARG A 14 -3.43 -6.33 0.84
N ILE A 15 -3.78 -6.75 2.06
CA ILE A 15 -4.58 -5.98 3.00
C ILE A 15 -3.61 -5.21 3.88
N ASP A 16 -3.76 -3.89 3.92
CA ASP A 16 -2.88 -3.01 4.69
C ASP A 16 -3.67 -2.16 5.68
N THR A 17 -2.95 -1.58 6.64
CA THR A 17 -3.54 -0.58 7.54
C THR A 17 -3.54 0.78 6.86
N ASP A 18 -4.49 1.65 7.23
CA ASP A 18 -4.50 3.06 6.78
C ASP A 18 -3.15 3.75 7.01
N TRP A 19 -2.52 3.48 8.17
CA TRP A 19 -1.21 4.05 8.49
C TRP A 19 -0.09 3.70 7.49
N TYR A 20 0.10 2.41 7.19
CA TYR A 20 1.13 1.95 6.26
C TYR A 20 0.81 2.34 4.81
N ASN A 21 -0.46 2.29 4.41
CA ASN A 21 -0.86 2.63 3.04
C ASN A 21 -0.81 4.14 2.77
N PHE A 22 -0.94 4.98 3.80
CA PHE A 22 -1.08 6.43 3.62
C PHE A 22 -0.26 7.29 4.59
N ASP A 23 -0.51 7.23 5.91
CA ASP A 23 0.09 8.17 6.87
C ASP A 23 1.62 8.15 6.85
N ALA A 24 2.21 6.95 6.87
CA ALA A 24 3.66 6.75 6.84
C ALA A 24 4.30 7.27 5.55
N LEU A 25 3.49 7.44 4.51
CA LEU A 25 3.87 7.96 3.20
C LEU A 25 3.48 9.44 3.02
N ASN A 26 3.16 10.13 4.12
CA ASN A 26 2.80 11.55 4.13
C ASN A 26 1.55 11.88 3.30
N ILE A 27 0.58 10.96 3.26
CA ILE A 27 -0.71 11.16 2.61
C ILE A 27 -1.75 11.34 3.73
N PRO A 28 -2.09 12.55 4.19
CA PRO A 28 -2.97 12.74 5.35
C PRO A 28 -4.45 12.41 5.09
N GLY A 29 -5.26 12.29 6.14
CA GLY A 29 -6.67 11.89 6.09
C GLY A 29 -7.59 12.70 5.15
N HIS A 30 -7.27 13.97 4.91
CA HIS A 30 -8.03 14.85 4.01
C HIS A 30 -7.51 14.85 2.57
N HIS A 31 -6.53 14.00 2.25
CA HIS A 31 -5.95 13.91 0.92
C HIS A 31 -6.92 13.22 -0.07
N PRO A 32 -7.12 13.76 -1.29
CA PRO A 32 -8.04 13.18 -2.27
C PRO A 32 -7.80 11.69 -2.57
N ALA A 33 -6.54 11.24 -2.55
CA ALA A 33 -6.19 9.83 -2.76
C ALA A 33 -6.76 8.85 -1.72
N ARG A 34 -7.26 9.34 -0.57
CA ARG A 34 -7.96 8.53 0.43
C ARG A 34 -9.47 8.45 0.21
N ALA A 35 -10.00 9.11 -0.83
CA ALA A 35 -11.42 9.06 -1.12
C ALA A 35 -11.89 7.62 -1.36
N GLU A 36 -13.06 7.29 -0.82
CA GLU A 36 -13.67 5.95 -0.94
C GLU A 36 -13.98 5.56 -2.39
N MET A 37 -14.06 6.54 -3.30
CA MET A 37 -14.24 6.29 -4.73
C MET A 37 -13.03 5.64 -5.40
N ASP A 38 -11.83 5.78 -4.80
CA ASP A 38 -10.57 5.30 -5.38
C ASP A 38 -9.96 4.11 -4.61
N THR A 39 -10.32 3.97 -3.33
CA THR A 39 -9.71 3.02 -2.38
C THR A 39 -10.74 2.02 -1.86
N PHE A 40 -10.41 0.73 -1.95
CA PHE A 40 -11.23 -0.32 -1.34
C PHE A 40 -10.98 -0.42 0.16
N TYR A 41 -11.94 0.05 0.95
CA TYR A 41 -11.94 -0.08 2.40
C TYR A 41 -12.60 -1.38 2.86
N MET A 42 -11.99 -2.03 3.85
CA MET A 42 -12.50 -3.25 4.47
C MET A 42 -13.61 -2.91 5.46
N ALA A 43 -14.64 -3.76 5.53
CA ALA A 43 -15.71 -3.62 6.50
C ALA A 43 -15.16 -3.65 7.94
N ARG A 44 -15.74 -2.81 8.80
CA ARG A 44 -15.45 -2.77 10.24
C ARG A 44 -16.56 -3.50 11.01
N ALA A 45 -16.20 -4.07 12.16
CA ALA A 45 -17.19 -4.60 13.09
C ALA A 45 -17.98 -3.45 13.74
N GLU A 46 -19.18 -3.74 14.23
CA GLU A 46 -19.96 -2.78 15.00
C GLU A 46 -19.20 -2.39 16.28
N GLY A 47 -19.05 -1.08 16.52
CA GLY A 47 -18.27 -0.54 17.64
C GLY A 47 -16.76 -0.45 17.41
N ASP A 48 -16.26 -0.75 16.21
CA ASP A 48 -14.84 -0.58 15.87
C ASP A 48 -14.56 0.85 15.35
N ASP A 49 -13.99 1.69 16.23
CA ASP A 49 -13.67 3.09 15.95
C ASP A 49 -12.32 3.30 15.25
N ARG A 50 -11.54 2.24 15.00
CA ARG A 50 -10.23 2.37 14.34
C ARG A 50 -10.40 2.69 12.84
N ALA A 51 -9.35 3.21 12.22
CA ALA A 51 -9.33 3.39 10.76
C ALA A 51 -9.50 2.03 10.05
N PRO A 52 -10.40 1.92 9.05
CA PRO A 52 -10.59 0.69 8.31
C PRO A 52 -9.27 0.25 7.64
N HIS A 53 -9.04 -1.06 7.58
CA HIS A 53 -8.01 -1.59 6.70
C HIS A 53 -8.40 -1.34 5.24
N VAL A 54 -7.41 -1.41 4.34
CA VAL A 54 -7.60 -1.21 2.91
C VAL A 54 -7.01 -2.37 2.12
N LEU A 55 -7.51 -2.62 0.92
CA LEU A 55 -6.67 -3.26 -0.08
C LEU A 55 -5.63 -2.23 -0.53
N ARG A 56 -4.35 -2.62 -0.53
CA ARG A 56 -3.28 -1.66 -0.82
C ARG A 56 -3.43 -1.03 -2.20
N THR A 57 -3.24 0.28 -2.28
CA THR A 57 -3.39 1.05 -3.53
C THR A 57 -2.10 1.12 -4.34
N HIS A 58 -0.97 0.81 -3.71
CA HIS A 58 0.37 0.77 -4.31
C HIS A 58 1.30 -0.12 -3.46
N THR A 59 2.51 -0.44 -3.94
CA THR A 59 3.48 -1.27 -3.20
C THR A 59 4.40 -0.48 -2.26
N SER A 60 4.31 0.85 -2.21
CA SER A 60 5.06 1.71 -1.30
C SER A 60 5.01 1.33 0.20
N PRO A 61 3.95 0.71 0.76
CA PRO A 61 3.93 0.33 2.18
C PRO A 61 4.99 -0.71 2.52
N VAL A 62 5.36 -1.54 1.53
CA VAL A 62 6.46 -2.50 1.66
C VAL A 62 7.78 -1.78 1.93
N GLN A 63 7.98 -0.57 1.40
CA GLN A 63 9.18 0.23 1.64
C GLN A 63 9.28 0.63 3.11
N ILE A 64 8.20 1.16 3.69
CA ILE A 64 8.14 1.53 5.12
C ILE A 64 8.41 0.31 5.99
N ARG A 65 7.70 -0.79 5.74
CA ARG A 65 7.88 -2.06 6.49
C ARG A 65 9.32 -2.57 6.42
N THR A 66 9.94 -2.49 5.25
CA THR A 66 11.33 -2.95 5.08
C THR A 66 12.32 -2.00 5.75
N MET A 67 12.10 -0.68 5.68
CA MET A 67 12.91 0.30 6.39
C MET A 67 12.84 0.12 7.91
N GLU A 68 11.66 -0.18 8.46
CA GLU A 68 11.48 -0.48 9.89
C GLU A 68 12.20 -1.77 10.31
N ALA A 69 12.18 -2.79 9.45
CA ALA A 69 12.76 -4.10 9.76
C ALA A 69 14.29 -4.16 9.56
N GLU A 70 14.81 -3.53 8.50
CA GLU A 70 16.18 -3.70 8.03
C GLU A 70 17.05 -2.43 8.18
N GLY A 71 16.45 -1.24 8.24
CA GLY A 71 17.20 0.02 8.28
C GLY A 71 17.95 0.34 6.97
N ALA A 72 19.00 1.16 7.07
CA ALA A 72 19.82 1.59 5.93
C ALA A 72 21.27 1.06 6.07
N PRO A 73 22.00 0.83 4.94
CA PRO A 73 21.60 1.06 3.55
C PRO A 73 20.68 -0.04 2.98
N LEU A 74 19.73 0.35 2.12
CA LEU A 74 18.72 -0.55 1.56
C LEU A 74 18.62 -0.43 0.03
N ARG A 75 18.48 -1.56 -0.67
CA ARG A 75 18.20 -1.63 -2.11
C ARG A 75 17.17 -2.72 -2.37
N ILE A 76 15.91 -2.34 -2.48
CA ILE A 76 14.80 -3.29 -2.67
C ILE A 76 13.92 -2.92 -3.86
N ILE A 77 13.35 -3.93 -4.50
CA ILE A 77 12.19 -3.80 -5.37
C ILE A 77 10.98 -4.46 -4.70
N CYS A 78 9.81 -3.85 -4.84
CA CYS A 78 8.59 -4.28 -4.16
C CYS A 78 7.52 -4.70 -5.17
N PRO A 79 7.63 -5.89 -5.81
CA PRO A 79 6.61 -6.37 -6.72
C PRO A 79 5.34 -6.82 -5.97
N GLY A 80 4.19 -6.74 -6.64
CA GLY A 80 2.94 -7.32 -6.15
C GLY A 80 1.69 -6.65 -6.70
N GLY A 81 0.55 -7.34 -6.60
CA GLY A 81 -0.75 -6.81 -7.04
C GLY A 81 -1.23 -5.65 -6.16
N VAL A 82 -1.94 -4.71 -6.75
CA VAL A 82 -2.48 -3.49 -6.12
C VAL A 82 -3.93 -3.31 -6.56
N TYR A 83 -4.68 -2.49 -5.83
CA TYR A 83 -6.12 -2.42 -5.99
C TYR A 83 -6.58 -0.98 -6.01
N ARG A 84 -7.30 -0.57 -7.06
CA ARG A 84 -7.99 0.73 -7.15
C ARG A 84 -9.36 0.53 -7.76
N ALA A 85 -10.33 1.37 -7.41
CA ALA A 85 -11.71 1.20 -7.86
C ALA A 85 -11.97 1.79 -9.27
N ASP A 86 -11.14 1.44 -10.26
CA ASP A 86 -11.24 1.91 -11.64
C ASP A 86 -11.52 0.77 -12.63
N TYR A 87 -12.38 1.00 -13.63
CA TYR A 87 -12.71 -0.01 -14.64
C TYR A 87 -13.07 0.60 -16.00
N ASP A 88 -12.22 0.37 -17.01
CA ASP A 88 -12.51 0.59 -18.43
C ASP A 88 -11.58 -0.27 -19.31
N GLN A 89 -11.46 0.05 -20.61
CA GLN A 89 -10.60 -0.71 -21.54
C GLN A 89 -9.10 -0.66 -21.22
N THR A 90 -8.66 0.35 -20.47
CA THR A 90 -7.27 0.61 -20.10
C THR A 90 -7.03 0.60 -18.59
N HIS A 91 -8.10 0.53 -17.78
CA HIS A 91 -8.05 0.52 -16.33
C HIS A 91 -8.67 -0.77 -15.78
N THR A 92 -7.89 -1.46 -14.94
CA THR A 92 -8.30 -2.67 -14.22
C THR A 92 -8.32 -2.36 -12.73
N PRO A 93 -9.29 -2.88 -11.96
CA PRO A 93 -9.34 -2.68 -10.53
C PRO A 93 -8.31 -3.52 -9.75
N MET A 94 -7.46 -4.25 -10.49
CA MET A 94 -6.52 -5.29 -10.07
C MET A 94 -5.24 -5.24 -10.90
#